data_AF-A0A4Q9HQ31-F1
#
_entry.id   AF-A0A4Q9HQ31-F1
#
_cell.length_a   1.000
_cell.length_b   1.000
_cell.length_c   1.000
_cell.angle_alpha   90.00
_cell.angle_beta   90.00
_cell.angle_gamma   90.00
#
_symmetry.space_group_name_H-M   'P 1'
#
loop_
_entity.id
_entity.type
_entity.pdbx_description
1 polymer ?
#
loop_
_entity_poly.entity_id
_entity_poly.type
_entity_poly.pdbx_seq_one_letter_code
_entity_poly.pdbx_strand_id
1 'polypeptide(L)'
;MRGPVAVVKRSFLEGRCIAALARDHGVSRGAIRTAVADLLPDRTAAAPEAPVPELPVTLDMPGEVADFLRTAELEPAERVALDEGQAVRRGTGYTLRVSAVPAVHRQLLDRCQILDGTAAVPARRKVRREYGNRVGALTP
;
A
#
# COMPACT_ATOMS: atom_id res chain seq x y z
N MET A 1 -8.00 44.86 -13.98
CA MET A 1 -6.69 44.33 -13.53
C MET A 1 -6.91 42.97 -12.87
N ARG A 2 -6.47 41.86 -13.48
CA ARG A 2 -6.50 40.53 -12.85
C ARG A 2 -5.27 40.43 -11.95
N GLY A 3 -5.45 40.21 -10.65
CA GLY A 3 -4.35 40.14 -9.69
C GLY A 3 -3.37 38.98 -9.98
N PRO A 4 -2.12 39.07 -9.50
CA PRO A 4 -1.05 38.10 -9.78
C PRO A 4 -1.44 36.65 -9.40
N VAL A 5 -2.28 36.51 -8.39
CA VAL A 5 -2.81 35.23 -7.89
C VAL A 5 -3.63 34.46 -8.95
N ALA A 6 -4.46 35.15 -9.73
CA ALA A 6 -5.29 34.52 -10.77
C ALA A 6 -4.45 34.03 -11.97
N VAL A 7 -3.30 34.67 -12.22
CA VAL A 7 -2.36 34.30 -13.28
C VAL A 7 -1.62 33.02 -12.91
N VAL A 8 -1.15 32.91 -11.67
CA VAL A 8 -0.46 31.69 -11.18
C VAL A 8 -1.36 30.46 -11.29
N LYS A 9 -2.60 30.55 -10.82
CA LYS A 9 -3.58 29.45 -10.90
C LYS A 9 -3.81 29.00 -12.35
N ARG A 10 -4.05 29.94 -13.26
CA ARG A 10 -4.32 29.64 -14.68
C ARG A 10 -3.11 29.01 -15.36
N SER A 11 -1.94 29.62 -15.23
CA SER A 11 -0.71 29.13 -15.85
C SER A 11 -0.30 27.73 -15.34
N PHE A 12 -0.51 27.45 -14.05
CA PHE A 12 -0.29 26.12 -13.49
C PHE A 12 -1.28 25.09 -14.07
N LEU A 13 -2.56 25.44 -14.21
CA LEU A 13 -3.56 24.58 -14.86
C LEU A 13 -3.29 24.36 -16.36
N GLU A 14 -2.66 25.33 -17.03
CA GLU A 14 -2.20 25.25 -18.42
C GLU A 14 -0.86 24.49 -18.56
N GLY A 15 -0.35 23.87 -17.49
CA GLY A 15 0.80 22.96 -17.54
C GLY A 15 2.17 23.59 -17.28
N ARG A 16 2.24 24.87 -16.87
CA ARG A 16 3.52 25.51 -16.51
C ARG A 16 4.06 24.95 -15.20
N CYS A 17 5.34 24.59 -15.19
CA CYS A 17 5.97 24.03 -14.00
C CYS A 17 6.29 25.11 -12.94
N ILE A 18 6.36 24.69 -11.67
CA ILE A 18 6.64 25.55 -10.50
C ILE A 18 7.92 26.39 -10.69
N ALA A 19 8.95 25.81 -11.32
CA ALA A 19 10.21 26.51 -11.56
C ALA A 19 10.11 27.60 -12.63
N ALA A 20 9.21 27.49 -13.60
CA ALA A 20 8.96 28.54 -14.58
C ALA A 20 8.20 29.70 -13.94
N LEU A 21 7.14 29.38 -13.17
CA LEU A 21 6.36 30.37 -12.43
C LEU A 21 7.21 31.17 -11.44
N ALA A 22 8.12 30.50 -10.73
CA ALA A 22 9.06 31.16 -9.83
C ALA A 22 9.94 32.22 -10.52
N ARG A 23 10.40 31.92 -11.76
CA ARG A 23 11.21 32.85 -12.55
C ARG A 23 10.37 34.01 -13.08
N ASP A 24 9.19 33.72 -13.63
CA ASP A 24 8.29 34.70 -14.22
C ASP A 24 7.79 35.73 -13.18
N HIS A 25 7.61 35.29 -11.92
CA HIS A 25 7.11 36.12 -10.83
C HIS A 25 8.19 36.62 -9.87
N GLY A 26 9.47 36.27 -10.08
CA GLY A 26 10.59 36.72 -9.24
C GLY A 26 10.53 36.24 -7.78
N VAL A 27 9.90 35.09 -7.52
CA VAL A 27 9.69 34.54 -6.17
C VAL A 27 10.30 33.15 -6.01
N SER A 28 10.44 32.70 -4.76
CA SER A 28 10.95 31.35 -4.50
C SER A 28 9.98 30.26 -4.97
N ARG A 29 10.52 29.09 -5.33
CA ARG A 29 9.69 27.90 -5.66
C ARG A 29 8.81 27.46 -4.50
N GLY A 30 9.28 27.65 -3.27
CA GLY A 30 8.51 27.39 -2.05
C GLY A 30 7.28 28.28 -1.96
N ALA A 31 7.42 29.58 -2.22
CA ALA A 31 6.31 30.53 -2.23
C ALA A 31 5.26 30.19 -3.31
N ILE A 32 5.71 29.77 -4.50
CA ILE A 32 4.80 29.28 -5.55
C ILE A 32 4.08 28.00 -5.10
N ARG A 33 4.77 27.05 -4.44
CA ARG A 33 4.15 25.81 -3.96
C ARG A 33 3.05 26.10 -2.92
N THR A 34 3.30 27.00 -1.98
CA THR A 34 2.30 27.44 -1.00
C THR A 34 1.12 28.13 -1.68
N ALA A 35 1.38 29.07 -2.59
CA ALA A 35 0.31 29.75 -3.32
C ALA A 35 -0.53 28.78 -4.18
N VAL A 36 0.09 27.79 -4.83
CA VAL A 36 -0.65 26.75 -5.56
C VAL A 36 -1.48 25.90 -4.60
N ALA A 37 -0.98 25.60 -3.40
CA ALA A 37 -1.73 24.87 -2.39
C ALA A 37 -2.98 25.61 -1.91
N ASP A 38 -2.84 26.91 -1.65
CA ASP A 38 -3.95 27.77 -1.22
C ASP A 38 -5.01 27.95 -2.33
N LEU A 39 -4.58 27.96 -3.60
CA LEU A 39 -5.45 28.27 -4.75
C LEU A 39 -6.11 27.05 -5.41
N LEU A 40 -5.55 25.86 -5.16
CA LEU A 40 -5.97 24.58 -5.73
C LEU A 40 -5.98 23.47 -4.65
N PRO A 41 -6.79 23.62 -3.58
CA PRO A 41 -6.82 22.67 -2.46
C PRO A 41 -7.16 21.24 -2.93
N ASP A 42 -8.03 21.08 -3.93
CA ASP A 42 -8.41 19.75 -4.45
C ASP A 42 -7.32 19.06 -5.29
N ARG A 43 -6.30 19.80 -5.76
CA ARG A 43 -5.15 19.24 -6.49
C ARG A 43 -3.87 19.15 -5.66
N THR A 44 -3.82 19.83 -4.52
CA THR A 44 -2.68 19.87 -3.60
C THR A 44 -2.98 19.24 -2.25
N ALA A 45 -4.20 18.75 -2.02
CA ALA A 45 -4.35 17.43 -1.46
C ALA A 45 -3.42 16.54 -2.27
N ALA A 46 -2.18 16.42 -1.78
CA ALA A 46 -1.16 15.61 -2.38
C ALA A 46 -1.88 14.33 -2.72
N ALA A 47 -1.84 13.92 -3.99
CA ALA A 47 -1.86 12.49 -4.24
C ALA A 47 -0.85 11.97 -3.21
N PRO A 48 -1.29 11.20 -2.19
CA PRO A 48 -0.37 10.70 -1.18
C PRO A 48 0.80 10.16 -1.97
N GLU A 49 2.02 10.62 -1.67
CA GLU A 49 3.23 10.25 -2.41
C GLU A 49 3.02 8.82 -2.87
N ALA A 50 2.86 8.62 -4.19
CA ALA A 50 2.54 7.30 -4.69
C ALA A 50 3.57 6.38 -4.05
N PRO A 51 3.16 5.43 -3.19
CA PRO A 51 4.10 4.72 -2.34
C PRO A 51 5.20 4.23 -3.25
N VAL A 52 6.46 4.55 -2.92
CA VAL A 52 7.62 4.02 -3.65
C VAL A 52 7.30 2.55 -3.87
N PRO A 53 7.24 2.06 -5.13
CA PRO A 53 6.71 0.74 -5.40
C PRO A 53 7.45 -0.26 -4.54
N GLU A 54 6.76 -0.77 -3.51
CA GLU A 54 7.37 -1.66 -2.54
C GLU A 54 7.78 -2.91 -3.31
N LEU A 55 9.03 -3.34 -3.16
CA LEU A 55 9.51 -4.52 -3.88
C LEU A 55 8.77 -5.76 -3.35
N PRO A 56 8.38 -6.71 -4.22
CA PRO A 56 7.83 -7.97 -3.77
C PRO A 56 8.80 -8.68 -2.83
N VAL A 57 8.29 -9.11 -1.69
CA VAL A 57 8.99 -9.94 -0.72
C VAL A 57 8.36 -11.32 -0.72
N THR A 58 9.17 -12.35 -0.53
CA THR A 58 8.67 -13.72 -0.46
C THR A 58 8.53 -14.14 1.00
N LEU A 59 7.30 -14.47 1.42
CA LEU A 59 7.01 -15.00 2.74
C LEU A 59 6.42 -16.41 2.68
N ASP A 60 6.81 -17.22 3.66
CA ASP A 60 6.26 -18.54 3.89
C ASP A 60 4.95 -18.42 4.68
N MET A 61 3.83 -18.80 4.08
CA MET A 61 2.49 -18.82 4.69
C MET A 61 2.13 -20.26 5.12
N PRO A 62 1.68 -20.50 6.35
CA PRO A 62 1.19 -21.83 6.75
C PRO A 62 0.02 -22.27 5.86
N GLY A 63 0.00 -23.54 5.46
CA GLY A 63 -1.03 -24.07 4.55
C GLY A 63 -2.46 -23.89 5.06
N GLU A 64 -2.70 -24.01 6.37
CA GLU A 64 -4.02 -23.76 6.95
C GLU A 64 -4.47 -22.30 6.81
N VAL A 65 -3.54 -21.34 6.88
CA VAL A 65 -3.81 -19.92 6.62
C VAL A 65 -4.13 -19.71 5.13
N ALA A 66 -3.36 -20.34 4.24
CA ALA A 66 -3.62 -20.28 2.80
C ALA A 66 -4.98 -20.87 2.43
N ASP A 67 -5.34 -22.02 3.00
CA ASP A 67 -6.62 -22.68 2.75
C ASP A 67 -7.80 -21.83 3.24
N PHE A 68 -7.68 -21.21 4.42
CA PHE A 68 -8.66 -20.25 4.91
C PHE A 68 -8.85 -19.06 3.95
N LEU A 69 -7.74 -18.45 3.50
CA LEU A 69 -7.76 -17.29 2.63
C LEU A 69 -8.34 -17.59 1.24
N ARG A 70 -8.11 -18.78 0.69
CA ARG A 70 -8.72 -19.19 -0.59
C ARG A 70 -10.24 -19.23 -0.58
N THR A 71 -10.85 -19.35 0.61
CA THR A 71 -12.32 -19.30 0.76
C THR A 71 -12.85 -17.92 1.12
N ALA A 72 -11.95 -16.95 1.38
CA ALA A 72 -12.32 -15.59 1.74
C ALA A 72 -12.57 -14.74 0.50
N GLU A 73 -13.32 -13.65 0.67
CA GLU A 73 -13.46 -12.62 -0.34
C GLU A 73 -12.22 -11.73 -0.34
N LEU A 74 -11.48 -11.75 -1.44
CA LEU A 74 -10.16 -11.16 -1.58
C LEU A 74 -10.10 -10.17 -2.76
N GLU A 75 -9.34 -9.10 -2.56
CA GLU A 75 -9.00 -8.16 -3.62
C GLU A 75 -8.19 -8.85 -4.73
N PRO A 76 -8.19 -8.31 -5.97
CA PRO A 76 -7.50 -8.94 -7.09
C PRO A 76 -6.02 -9.23 -6.81
N ALA A 77 -5.30 -8.30 -6.17
CA ALA A 77 -3.88 -8.47 -5.84
C ALA A 77 -3.63 -9.57 -4.78
N GLU A 78 -4.52 -9.69 -3.79
CA GLU A 78 -4.49 -10.75 -2.79
C GLU A 78 -4.71 -12.13 -3.43
N ARG A 79 -5.68 -12.24 -4.35
CA ARG A 79 -5.96 -13.48 -5.10
C ARG A 79 -4.78 -13.89 -5.97
N VAL A 80 -4.26 -12.97 -6.78
CA VAL A 80 -3.10 -13.23 -7.65
C VAL A 80 -1.91 -13.73 -6.83
N ALA A 81 -1.62 -13.10 -5.68
CA ALA A 81 -0.52 -13.53 -4.81
C ALA A 81 -0.68 -14.97 -4.29
N LEU A 82 -1.91 -15.40 -3.99
CA LEU A 82 -2.19 -16.78 -3.54
C LEU A 82 -2.17 -17.79 -4.69
N ASP A 83 -2.63 -17.39 -5.87
CA ASP A 83 -2.68 -18.23 -7.08
C ASP A 83 -1.28 -18.48 -7.64
N GLU A 84 -0.41 -17.46 -7.62
CA GLU A 84 1.00 -17.57 -8.00
C GLU A 84 1.87 -18.21 -6.89
N GLY A 85 1.30 -18.40 -5.70
CA GLY A 85 2.00 -18.96 -4.55
C GLY A 85 2.47 -20.40 -4.78
N GLN A 86 3.71 -20.70 -4.41
CA GLN A 86 4.28 -22.03 -4.59
C GLN A 86 4.10 -22.90 -3.34
N ALA A 87 3.32 -23.98 -3.45
CA ALA A 87 3.14 -24.91 -2.35
C ALA A 87 4.38 -25.82 -2.16
N VAL A 88 4.93 -25.84 -0.95
CA VAL A 88 6.04 -26.72 -0.55
C VAL A 88 5.53 -27.69 0.52
N ARG A 89 5.56 -28.99 0.22
CA ARG A 89 5.15 -30.05 1.16
C ARG A 89 6.28 -30.33 2.16
N ARG A 90 5.97 -30.27 3.47
CA ARG A 90 6.88 -30.63 4.56
C ARG A 90 6.10 -31.39 5.63
N GLY A 91 6.32 -32.71 5.71
CA GLY A 91 5.62 -33.57 6.66
C GLY A 91 4.10 -33.61 6.41
N THR A 92 3.30 -33.59 7.48
CA THR A 92 1.83 -33.67 7.44
C THR A 92 1.16 -32.39 6.91
N GLY A 93 1.91 -31.32 6.65
CA GLY A 93 1.41 -30.03 6.19
C GLY A 93 2.09 -29.54 4.92
N TYR A 94 1.71 -28.34 4.51
CA TYR A 94 2.42 -27.59 3.48
C TYR A 94 2.57 -26.13 3.90
N THR A 95 3.55 -25.47 3.29
CA THR A 95 3.75 -24.03 3.36
C THR A 95 3.52 -23.47 1.97
N LEU A 96 2.76 -22.40 1.85
CA LEU A 96 2.62 -21.65 0.60
C LEU A 96 3.64 -20.52 0.60
N ARG A 97 4.58 -20.54 -0.34
CA ARG A 97 5.51 -19.44 -0.55
C ARG A 97 4.85 -18.38 -1.41
N VAL A 98 4.51 -17.25 -0.81
CA VAL A 98 3.79 -16.15 -1.46
C VAL A 98 4.78 -15.00 -1.69
N SER A 99 4.86 -14.52 -2.93
CA SER A 99 5.67 -13.36 -3.30
C SER A 99 4.75 -12.18 -3.60
N ALA A 100 4.73 -11.18 -2.72
CA ALA A 100 3.88 -10.01 -2.88
C ALA A 100 4.50 -8.78 -2.22
N VAL A 101 3.99 -7.60 -2.55
CA VAL A 101 4.40 -6.38 -1.85
C VAL A 101 3.99 -6.45 -0.36
N PRO A 102 4.78 -5.89 0.57
CA PRO A 102 4.47 -5.88 2.01
C PRO A 102 3.03 -5.45 2.34
N ALA A 103 2.47 -4.46 1.63
CA ALA A 103 1.07 -4.06 1.78
C ALA A 103 0.08 -5.23 1.58
N VAL A 104 0.27 -6.07 0.55
CA VAL A 104 -0.60 -7.24 0.29
C VAL A 104 -0.42 -8.30 1.38
N HIS A 105 0.80 -8.52 1.89
CA HIS A 105 1.02 -9.42 3.01
C HIS A 105 0.27 -8.99 4.28
N ARG A 106 0.24 -7.68 4.56
CA ARG A 106 -0.51 -7.09 5.68
C ARG A 106 -2.03 -7.25 5.48
N GLN A 107 -2.54 -6.98 4.28
CA GLN A 107 -3.96 -7.17 3.95
C GLN A 107 -4.39 -8.65 4.14
N LEU A 108 -3.60 -9.60 3.61
CA LEU A 108 -3.85 -11.03 3.82
C LEU A 108 -3.84 -11.41 5.32
N LEU A 109 -2.96 -10.83 6.13
CA LEU A 109 -2.93 -11.04 7.58
C LEU A 109 -4.19 -10.48 8.27
N ASP A 110 -4.70 -9.34 7.82
CA ASP A 110 -5.92 -8.73 8.36
C ASP A 110 -7.15 -9.58 8.09
N ARG A 111 -7.26 -10.19 6.90
CA ARG A 111 -8.33 -11.17 6.61
C ARG A 111 -8.32 -12.35 7.59
N CYS A 112 -7.15 -12.69 8.14
CA CYS A 112 -6.98 -13.79 9.10
C CYS A 112 -7.33 -13.42 10.55
N GLN A 113 -7.81 -12.21 10.86
CA GLN A 113 -8.17 -11.82 12.23
C GLN A 113 -9.21 -12.76 12.88
N ILE A 114 -10.13 -13.32 12.08
CA ILE A 114 -11.16 -14.27 12.55
C ILE A 114 -10.54 -15.52 13.17
N LEU A 115 -9.35 -15.93 12.72
CA LEU A 115 -8.63 -17.09 13.26
C LEU A 115 -8.07 -16.86 14.68
N ASP A 116 -8.11 -15.62 15.19
CA ASP A 116 -7.65 -15.24 16.53
C ASP A 116 -8.78 -15.05 17.56
N GLY A 117 -10.04 -15.26 17.14
CA GLY A 117 -11.19 -15.08 18.02
C GLY A 117 -11.14 -15.99 19.26
N THR A 118 -11.81 -15.58 20.34
CA THR A 118 -11.88 -16.33 21.61
C THR A 118 -12.48 -17.74 21.46
N ALA A 119 -13.24 -17.99 20.40
CA ALA A 119 -13.79 -19.30 20.03
C ALA A 119 -12.88 -20.10 19.07
N ALA A 120 -11.78 -19.53 18.56
CA ALA A 120 -10.89 -20.22 17.63
C ALA A 120 -10.05 -21.30 18.34
N VAL A 121 -9.86 -22.44 17.68
CA VAL A 121 -9.06 -23.58 18.20
C VAL A 121 -7.59 -23.15 18.40
N PRO A 122 -6.90 -23.57 19.48
CA PRO A 122 -5.53 -23.14 19.75
C PRO A 122 -4.54 -23.34 18.60
N ALA A 123 -4.69 -24.41 17.82
CA ALA A 123 -3.87 -24.68 16.63
C ALA A 123 -4.00 -23.56 15.57
N ARG A 124 -5.22 -23.06 15.33
CA ARG A 124 -5.51 -21.97 14.38
C ARG A 124 -4.90 -20.64 14.79
N ARG A 125 -4.94 -20.34 16.09
CA ARG A 125 -4.29 -19.13 16.63
C ARG A 125 -2.77 -19.19 16.45
N LYS A 126 -2.18 -20.38 16.66
CA LYS A 126 -0.74 -20.59 16.47
C LYS A 126 -0.33 -20.35 15.00
N VAL A 127 -1.04 -20.94 14.04
CA VAL A 127 -0.70 -20.77 12.61
C VAL A 127 -0.91 -19.33 12.14
N ARG A 128 -1.96 -18.64 12.60
CA ARG A 128 -2.14 -17.20 12.34
C ARG A 128 -0.97 -16.39 12.91
N ARG A 129 -0.61 -16.62 14.17
CA ARG A 129 0.49 -15.91 14.84
C ARG A 129 1.82 -16.15 14.15
N GLU A 130 2.06 -17.36 13.65
CA GLU A 130 3.26 -17.67 12.88
C GLU A 130 3.36 -16.82 11.60
N TYR A 131 2.26 -16.69 10.85
CA TYR A 131 2.22 -15.80 9.68
C TYR A 131 2.36 -14.33 10.10
N GLY A 132 1.67 -13.91 11.15
CA GLY A 132 1.76 -12.55 11.70
C GLY A 132 3.17 -12.15 12.12
N ASN A 133 3.94 -13.07 12.74
CA ASN A 133 5.33 -12.84 13.09
C ASN A 133 6.22 -12.63 11.85
N ARG A 134 5.96 -13.36 10.76
CA ARG A 134 6.70 -13.22 9.49
C ARG A 134 6.40 -11.89 8.81
N VAL A 135 5.13 -11.50 8.77
CA VAL A 135 4.71 -10.19 8.23
C VAL A 135 5.24 -9.05 9.10
N GLY A 136 5.23 -9.19 10.43
CA GLY A 136 5.76 -8.20 11.36
C GLY A 136 7.27 -8.02 11.30
N ALA A 137 8.00 -8.99 10.73
CA ALA A 137 9.43 -8.87 10.44
C ALA A 137 9.73 -8.06 9.17
N LEU A 138 8.71 -7.69 8.37
CA LEU A 138 8.85 -6.74 7.27
C LEU A 138 8.96 -5.33 7.87
N THR A 139 10.19 -4.86 8.08
CA THR A 139 10.48 -3.50 8.55
C THR A 139 9.81 -2.45 7.64
N PRO A 140 9.36 -1.30 8.20
CA PRO A 140 8.92 -0.14 7.40
C PRO A 140 10.04 0.46 6.55
#